data_AF-A0A2P5E1X0-F1
#
_entry.id   AF-A0A2P5E1X0-F1
#
_cell.length_a   1.000
_cell.length_b   1.000
_cell.length_c   1.000
_cell.angle_alpha   90.00
_cell.angle_beta   90.00
_cell.angle_gamma   90.00
#
_symmetry.space_group_name_H-M   'P 1'
#
loop_
_entity.id
_entity.type
_entity.pdbx_description
1 polymer ?
#
loop_
_entity_poly.entity_id
_entity_poly.type
_entity_poly.pdbx_seq_one_letter_code
_entity_poly.pdbx_strand_id
1 'polypeptide(L)'
;MNKATHNLSDTLKWISRGPSLDIIKYNAYQVNSVHFCTRDRDNIRTTQNSGVSIVATTIQFSSSKDKNPIEGDMVYYGVIEEIWELYFVTFLFPMFMCQWVESNHGVREDELGFTLVDLNWIGHKNDPFILATQAKQVFYVNDPLDARWSIVLATKPKEYQNLGVKDENEILVAHKIFSKGVSVEALIE
;
A
#
# COMPACT_ATOMS: atom_id res chain seq x y z
N MET A 1 -34.36 20.73 -27.44
CA MET A 1 -32.99 20.23 -27.19
C MET A 1 -32.63 20.55 -25.74
N ASN A 2 -32.77 19.57 -24.83
CA ASN A 2 -32.28 19.73 -23.46
C ASN A 2 -30.77 19.49 -23.47
N LYS A 3 -29.98 20.53 -23.21
CA LYS A 3 -28.57 20.35 -22.83
C LYS A 3 -28.57 19.74 -21.44
N ALA A 4 -28.23 18.46 -21.34
CA ALA A 4 -27.89 17.86 -20.06
C ALA A 4 -26.63 18.58 -19.54
N THR A 5 -26.79 19.44 -18.54
CA THR A 5 -25.65 19.95 -17.77
C THR A 5 -25.18 18.79 -16.90
N HIS A 6 -24.13 18.11 -17.32
CA HIS A 6 -23.40 17.17 -16.47
C HIS A 6 -22.85 17.98 -15.28
N ASN A 7 -23.59 18.00 -14.17
CA ASN A 7 -23.13 18.62 -12.94
C ASN A 7 -21.94 17.80 -12.43
N LEU A 8 -20.74 18.33 -12.65
CA LEU A 8 -19.51 17.76 -12.13
C LEU A 8 -19.57 17.70 -10.61
N SER A 9 -19.34 16.52 -10.03
CA SER A 9 -19.25 16.34 -8.58
C SER A 9 -18.21 17.28 -8.00
N ASP A 10 -18.51 17.90 -6.86
CA ASP A 10 -17.56 18.79 -6.18
C ASP A 10 -16.29 18.03 -5.77
N THR A 11 -16.38 16.73 -5.50
CA THR A 11 -15.21 15.85 -5.32
C THR A 11 -14.26 15.91 -6.51
N LEU A 12 -14.77 15.76 -7.74
CA LEU A 12 -13.91 15.79 -8.92
C LEU A 12 -13.32 17.19 -9.16
N LYS A 13 -14.06 18.26 -8.83
CA LYS A 13 -13.53 19.63 -8.85
C LYS A 13 -12.41 19.83 -7.83
N TRP A 14 -12.50 19.21 -6.65
CA TRP A 14 -11.45 19.31 -5.64
C TRP A 14 -10.22 18.50 -6.04
N ILE A 15 -10.39 17.29 -6.58
CA ILE A 15 -9.28 16.47 -7.08
C ILE A 15 -8.56 17.16 -8.24
N SER A 16 -9.28 17.77 -9.19
CA SER A 16 -8.67 18.43 -10.35
C SER A 16 -7.83 19.66 -10.01
N ARG A 17 -8.01 20.23 -8.81
CA ARG A 17 -7.18 21.34 -8.30
C ARG A 17 -5.86 20.85 -7.69
N GLY A 18 -5.72 19.55 -7.46
CA GLY A 18 -4.59 18.95 -6.76
C GLY A 18 -4.65 19.16 -5.24
N PRO A 19 -3.76 18.46 -4.51
CA PRO A 19 -3.61 18.65 -3.07
C PRO A 19 -2.93 19.99 -2.76
N SER A 20 -2.98 20.38 -1.49
CA SER A 20 -2.09 21.38 -0.91
C SER A 20 -0.63 21.00 -1.17
N LEU A 21 0.23 22.02 -1.28
CA LEU A 21 1.67 21.83 -1.39
C LEU A 21 2.31 21.40 -0.06
N ASP A 22 1.59 21.59 1.05
CA ASP A 22 2.03 21.14 2.36
C ASP A 22 1.68 19.66 2.56
N ILE A 23 2.68 18.87 2.98
CA ILE A 23 2.55 17.44 3.25
C ILE A 23 2.85 17.19 4.72
N ILE A 24 1.95 16.48 5.39
CA ILE A 24 2.18 16.01 6.76
C ILE A 24 2.75 14.59 6.66
N LYS A 25 3.87 14.35 7.35
CA LYS A 25 4.53 13.04 7.40
C LYS A 25 4.37 12.39 8.77
N TYR A 26 4.24 11.07 8.77
CA TYR A 26 4.13 10.26 9.98
C TYR A 26 5.11 9.09 9.95
N ASN A 27 5.53 8.64 11.14
CA ASN A 27 6.36 7.45 11.27
C ASN A 27 5.52 6.18 11.54
N ALA A 28 4.25 6.34 11.91
CA ALA A 28 3.27 5.26 12.08
C ALA A 28 1.86 5.74 11.76
N TYR A 29 1.02 4.83 11.27
CA TYR A 29 -0.35 5.13 10.84
C TYR A 29 -1.27 3.93 11.04
N GLN A 30 -2.49 4.17 11.51
CA GLN A 30 -3.51 3.13 11.63
C GLN A 30 -4.62 3.34 10.61
N VAL A 31 -4.84 2.34 9.77
CA VAL A 31 -5.93 2.30 8.78
C VAL A 31 -6.56 0.90 8.78
N ASN A 32 -7.88 0.83 8.71
CA ASN A 32 -8.63 -0.44 8.76
C ASN A 32 -8.22 -1.37 9.93
N SER A 33 -7.93 -0.78 11.10
CA SER A 33 -7.46 -1.49 12.30
C SER A 33 -6.10 -2.20 12.16
N VAL A 34 -5.35 -1.89 11.10
CA VAL A 34 -3.98 -2.37 10.88
C VAL A 34 -3.01 -1.23 11.18
N HIS A 35 -1.96 -1.55 11.93
CA HIS A 35 -0.88 -0.62 12.25
C HIS A 35 0.23 -0.74 11.22
N PHE A 36 0.54 0.36 10.56
CA PHE A 36 1.68 0.47 9.65
C PHE A 36 2.72 1.42 10.24
N CYS A 37 3.99 1.19 9.94
CA CYS A 37 5.06 2.11 10.28
C CYS A 37 6.06 2.26 9.14
N THR A 38 6.86 3.31 9.22
CA THR A 38 8.04 3.49 8.36
C THR A 38 9.13 2.50 8.74
N ARG A 39 9.95 2.09 7.76
CA ARG A 39 11.12 1.23 7.95
C ARG A 39 12.02 1.69 9.10
N ASP A 40 12.30 2.99 9.16
CA ASP A 40 13.15 3.57 10.20
C ASP A 40 12.59 3.36 11.61
N ARG A 41 11.27 3.51 11.78
CA ARG A 41 10.60 3.21 13.06
C ARG A 41 10.56 1.73 13.34
N ASP A 42 10.43 0.90 12.31
CA ASP A 42 10.39 -0.56 12.44
C ASP A 42 11.73 -1.13 12.89
N ASN A 43 12.83 -0.66 12.31
CA ASN A 43 14.19 -1.12 12.58
C ASN A 43 14.65 -0.91 14.03
N ILE A 44 14.00 -0.02 14.78
CA ILE A 44 14.30 0.25 16.19
C ILE A 44 13.32 -0.46 17.15
N ARG A 45 12.40 -1.28 16.64
CA ARG A 45 11.39 -2.02 17.41
C ARG A 45 11.54 -3.52 17.23
N THR A 46 10.94 -4.28 18.14
CA THR A 46 10.86 -5.75 18.05
C THR A 46 9.70 -6.22 17.18
N THR A 47 8.69 -5.37 16.97
CA THR A 47 7.56 -5.61 16.07
C THR A 47 7.92 -5.16 14.66
N GLN A 48 7.43 -5.88 13.64
CA GLN A 48 7.58 -5.50 12.23
C GLN A 48 6.22 -5.02 11.67
N ASN A 49 6.10 -3.77 11.28
CA ASN A 49 4.85 -3.19 10.73
C ASN A 49 5.09 -2.35 9.46
N SER A 50 6.29 -2.40 8.88
CA SER A 50 6.63 -1.65 7.65
C SER A 50 6.45 -2.45 6.36
N GLY A 51 6.31 -3.77 6.45
CA GLY A 51 6.08 -4.62 5.28
C GLY A 51 4.67 -4.45 4.71
N VAL A 52 4.59 -4.26 3.40
CA VAL A 52 3.33 -4.02 2.70
C VAL A 52 3.26 -4.80 1.39
N SER A 53 2.04 -5.19 1.01
CA SER A 53 1.72 -5.64 -0.33
C SER A 53 0.48 -4.95 -0.89
N ILE A 54 0.38 -4.93 -2.21
CA ILE A 54 -0.81 -4.53 -2.96
C ILE A 54 -1.09 -5.56 -4.05
N VAL A 55 -2.37 -5.84 -4.30
CA VAL A 55 -2.79 -6.61 -5.47
C VAL A 55 -3.23 -5.61 -6.51
N ALA A 56 -2.60 -5.64 -7.68
CA ALA A 56 -2.95 -4.80 -8.81
C ALA A 56 -3.31 -5.68 -10.01
N THR A 57 -4.44 -5.37 -10.64
CA THR A 57 -4.82 -5.96 -11.92
C THR A 57 -3.96 -5.33 -13.01
N THR A 58 -3.18 -6.15 -13.71
CA THR A 58 -2.21 -5.72 -14.70
C THR A 58 -2.38 -6.48 -16.01
N ILE A 59 -2.14 -5.78 -17.11
CA ILE A 59 -2.03 -6.37 -18.43
C ILE A 59 -0.63 -6.99 -18.55
N GLN A 60 -0.56 -8.30 -18.70
CA GLN A 60 0.67 -9.07 -18.81
C GLN A 60 0.94 -9.45 -20.26
N PHE A 61 2.21 -9.31 -20.66
CA PHE A 61 2.68 -9.70 -21.99
C PHE A 61 3.69 -10.82 -21.84
N SER A 62 3.52 -11.91 -22.59
CA SER A 62 4.51 -13.00 -22.62
C SER A 62 5.83 -12.59 -23.27
N SER A 63 5.80 -11.56 -24.12
CA SER A 63 6.98 -10.95 -24.74
C SER A 63 6.65 -9.57 -25.32
N SER A 64 7.67 -8.80 -25.71
CA SER A 64 7.50 -7.52 -26.42
C SER A 64 6.77 -7.63 -27.77
N LYS A 65 6.61 -8.85 -28.31
CA LYS A 65 5.91 -9.12 -29.58
C LYS A 65 4.51 -9.70 -29.37
N ASP A 66 4.11 -9.88 -28.12
CA ASP A 66 2.82 -10.45 -27.78
C ASP A 66 1.69 -9.52 -28.23
N LYS A 67 0.72 -10.07 -28.96
CA LYS A 67 -0.45 -9.36 -29.46
C LYS A 67 -1.72 -9.71 -28.70
N ASN A 68 -1.65 -10.67 -27.78
CA ASN A 68 -2.78 -11.15 -27.00
C ASN A 68 -2.42 -11.06 -25.51
N PRO A 69 -2.29 -9.84 -24.97
CA PRO A 69 -2.00 -9.71 -23.56
C PRO A 69 -3.14 -10.28 -22.72
N ILE A 70 -2.78 -10.79 -21.54
CA ILE A 70 -3.72 -11.36 -20.59
C ILE A 70 -3.81 -10.39 -19.41
N GLU A 71 -5.03 -10.07 -19.01
CA GLU A 71 -5.27 -9.37 -17.76
C GLU A 71 -5.19 -10.35 -16.59
N GLY A 72 -4.40 -10.02 -15.58
CA GLY A 72 -4.22 -10.86 -14.41
C GLY A 72 -3.86 -10.06 -13.17
N ASP A 73 -4.21 -10.60 -12.01
CA ASP A 73 -3.83 -10.01 -10.74
C ASP A 73 -2.37 -10.31 -10.42
N MET A 74 -1.66 -9.29 -9.97
CA MET A 74 -0.26 -9.38 -9.58
C MET A 74 -0.05 -8.74 -8.21
N VAL A 75 0.75 -9.42 -7.37
CA VAL A 75 1.08 -8.92 -6.04
C VAL A 75 2.42 -8.22 -6.06
N TYR A 76 2.45 -7.00 -5.54
CA TYR A 76 3.66 -6.23 -5.34
C TYR A 76 3.99 -6.22 -3.86
N TYR A 77 5.26 -6.41 -3.53
CA TYR A 77 5.76 -6.44 -2.16
C TYR A 77 6.75 -5.31 -1.96
N GLY A 78 6.69 -4.66 -0.81
CA GLY A 78 7.58 -3.55 -0.52
C GLY A 78 7.64 -3.21 0.96
N VAL A 79 8.45 -2.21 1.27
CA VAL A 79 8.62 -1.69 2.62
C VAL A 79 8.26 -0.21 2.60
N ILE A 80 7.47 0.22 3.58
CA ILE A 80 7.06 1.63 3.72
C ILE A 80 8.28 2.45 4.14
N GLU A 81 8.69 3.40 3.29
CA GLU A 81 9.74 4.37 3.59
C GLU A 81 9.14 5.63 4.24
N GLU A 82 8.04 6.12 3.69
CA GLU A 82 7.38 7.34 4.18
C GLU A 82 5.86 7.17 4.24
N ILE A 83 5.23 7.80 5.22
CA ILE A 83 3.76 7.88 5.32
C ILE A 83 3.35 9.34 5.22
N TRP A 84 2.54 9.65 4.22
CA TRP A 84 2.10 11.00 3.91
C TRP A 84 0.60 11.14 4.09
N GLU A 85 0.15 12.32 4.51
CA GLU A 85 -1.24 12.74 4.42
C GLU A 85 -1.34 13.93 3.46
N LEU A 86 -2.00 13.72 2.32
CA LEU A 86 -2.26 14.75 1.32
C LEU A 86 -3.56 15.47 1.64
N TYR A 87 -3.49 16.78 1.90
CA TYR A 87 -4.66 17.60 2.18
C TYR A 87 -5.25 18.16 0.88
N PHE A 88 -6.50 17.87 0.60
CA PHE A 88 -7.31 18.58 -0.39
C PHE A 88 -8.31 19.48 0.34
N VAL A 89 -9.02 20.33 -0.41
CA VAL A 89 -9.94 21.34 0.14
C VAL A 89 -10.87 20.80 1.24
N THR A 90 -11.39 19.57 1.09
CA THR A 90 -12.39 19.00 2.02
C THR A 90 -12.06 17.60 2.54
N PHE A 91 -11.00 16.95 2.06
CA PHE A 91 -10.63 15.59 2.45
C PHE A 91 -9.13 15.40 2.46
N LEU A 92 -8.69 14.34 3.12
CA LEU A 92 -7.29 14.02 3.29
C LEU A 92 -7.05 12.57 2.86
N PHE A 93 -6.01 12.35 2.07
CA PHE A 93 -5.64 11.03 1.56
C PHE A 93 -4.34 10.55 2.20
N PRO A 94 -4.40 9.51 3.05
CA PRO A 94 -3.18 8.87 3.53
C PRO A 94 -2.57 8.03 2.40
N MET A 95 -1.30 8.26 2.12
CA MET A 95 -0.52 7.51 1.14
C MET A 95 0.75 6.95 1.78
N PHE A 96 1.15 5.76 1.34
CA PHE A 96 2.42 5.16 1.70
C PHE A 96 3.37 5.24 0.52
N MET A 97 4.55 5.80 0.75
CA MET A 97 5.68 5.71 -0.17
C MET A 97 6.45 4.44 0.17
N CYS A 98 6.58 3.54 -0.79
CA CYS A 98 7.14 2.23 -0.58
C CYS A 98 8.39 2.02 -1.45
N GLN A 99 9.41 1.38 -0.86
CA GLN A 99 10.46 0.73 -1.63
C GLN A 99 9.93 -0.61 -2.11
N TRP A 100 9.57 -0.70 -3.38
CA TRP A 100 9.04 -1.91 -3.99
C TRP A 100 10.16 -2.87 -4.39
N VAL A 101 9.90 -4.16 -4.23
CA VAL A 101 10.69 -5.25 -4.80
C VAL A 101 10.37 -5.36 -6.29
N GLU A 102 11.39 -5.55 -7.13
CA GLU A 102 11.18 -5.82 -8.55
C GLU A 102 10.66 -7.26 -8.70
N SER A 103 9.52 -7.37 -9.38
CA SER A 103 8.67 -8.54 -9.39
C SER A 103 9.19 -9.78 -10.13
N ASN A 104 10.04 -9.61 -11.14
CA ASN A 104 10.54 -10.67 -12.04
C ASN A 104 11.70 -11.48 -11.44
N HIS A 105 12.61 -10.84 -10.70
CA HIS A 105 13.76 -11.54 -10.12
C HIS A 105 13.89 -11.35 -8.60
N GLY A 106 13.13 -10.42 -8.02
CA GLY A 106 13.11 -10.16 -6.59
C GLY A 106 12.01 -10.93 -5.89
N VAL A 107 11.16 -11.66 -6.62
CA VAL A 107 10.08 -12.48 -6.07
C VAL A 107 10.15 -13.88 -6.68
N ARG A 108 10.02 -14.91 -5.85
CA ARG A 108 9.93 -16.31 -6.31
C ARG A 108 9.08 -17.13 -5.36
N GLU A 109 8.65 -18.30 -5.81
CA GLU A 109 8.03 -19.32 -4.96
C GLU A 109 9.01 -20.48 -4.78
N ASP A 110 9.10 -21.01 -3.55
CA ASP A 110 9.89 -22.21 -3.28
C ASP A 110 9.09 -23.49 -3.55
N GLU A 111 9.75 -24.64 -3.37
CA GLU A 111 9.13 -25.96 -3.61
C GLU A 111 7.99 -26.29 -2.62
N LEU A 112 7.88 -25.54 -1.52
CA LEU A 112 6.84 -25.71 -0.50
C LEU A 112 5.68 -24.73 -0.68
N GLY A 113 5.75 -23.84 -1.68
CA GLY A 113 4.73 -22.84 -1.97
C GLY A 113 4.88 -21.54 -1.18
N PHE A 114 6.02 -21.30 -0.52
CA PHE A 114 6.27 -20.03 0.15
C PHE A 114 6.75 -18.98 -0.86
N THR A 115 6.16 -17.79 -0.79
CA THR A 115 6.67 -16.63 -1.49
C THR A 115 7.92 -16.10 -0.79
N LEU A 116 9.01 -16.00 -1.53
CA LEU A 116 10.30 -15.44 -1.13
C LEU A 116 10.53 -14.12 -1.86
N VAL A 117 11.03 -13.12 -1.14
CA VAL A 117 11.40 -11.82 -1.70
C VAL A 117 12.85 -11.43 -1.36
N ASP A 118 13.56 -10.83 -2.31
CA ASP A 118 14.83 -10.15 -2.06
C ASP A 118 14.58 -8.64 -1.95
N LEU A 119 14.57 -8.12 -0.72
CA LEU A 119 14.30 -6.71 -0.42
C LEU A 119 15.36 -5.74 -0.98
N ASN A 120 16.51 -6.25 -1.41
CA ASN A 120 17.57 -5.45 -2.04
C ASN A 120 17.37 -5.32 -3.56
N TRP A 121 16.49 -6.14 -4.15
CA TRP A 121 16.20 -6.10 -5.57
C TRP A 121 15.08 -5.09 -5.86
N ILE A 122 15.45 -3.80 -5.90
CA ILE A 122 14.49 -2.68 -5.92
C ILE A 122 13.91 -2.47 -7.33
N GLY A 123 12.57 -2.42 -7.41
CA GLY A 123 11.78 -2.16 -8.62
C GLY A 123 10.86 -0.95 -8.48
N HIS A 124 10.09 -0.66 -9.53
CA HIS A 124 8.95 0.27 -9.52
C HIS A 124 9.24 1.67 -8.93
N LYS A 125 10.47 2.18 -9.09
CA LYS A 125 10.94 3.44 -8.47
C LYS A 125 10.16 4.68 -8.91
N ASN A 126 9.53 4.62 -10.08
CA ASN A 126 8.76 5.74 -10.62
C ASN A 126 7.33 5.79 -10.05
N ASP A 127 6.84 4.68 -9.47
CA ASP A 127 5.48 4.54 -8.94
C ASP A 127 5.52 4.03 -7.48
N PRO A 128 6.12 4.79 -6.54
CA PRO A 128 6.36 4.30 -5.18
C PRO A 128 5.12 4.41 -4.28
N PHE A 129 4.07 5.12 -4.70
CA PHE A 129 2.95 5.47 -3.83
C PHE A 129 1.76 4.54 -3.99
N ILE A 130 1.14 4.19 -2.85
CA ILE A 130 -0.19 3.56 -2.78
C ILE A 130 -1.07 4.31 -1.78
N LEU A 131 -2.39 4.21 -1.92
CA LEU A 131 -3.30 4.64 -0.86
C LEU A 131 -3.14 3.70 0.35
N ALA A 132 -3.13 4.27 1.55
CA ALA A 132 -3.03 3.47 2.78
C ALA A 132 -4.17 2.45 2.91
N THR A 133 -5.34 2.75 2.34
CA THR A 133 -6.51 1.85 2.33
C THR A 133 -6.35 0.63 1.42
N GLN A 134 -5.44 0.68 0.44
CA GLN A 134 -5.14 -0.43 -0.48
C GLN A 134 -4.02 -1.33 0.06
N ALA A 135 -3.26 -0.85 1.04
CA ALA A 135 -2.15 -1.56 1.64
C ALA A 135 -2.63 -2.81 2.41
N LYS A 136 -1.99 -3.94 2.15
CA LYS A 136 -2.09 -5.15 2.97
C LYS A 136 -0.80 -5.32 3.76
N GLN A 137 -0.90 -5.55 5.06
CA GLN A 137 0.29 -5.79 5.89
C GLN A 137 0.87 -7.18 5.66
N VAL A 138 2.17 -7.24 5.44
CA VAL A 138 2.96 -8.47 5.36
C VAL A 138 4.16 -8.38 6.31
N PHE A 139 4.69 -9.53 6.70
CA PHE A 139 5.93 -9.63 7.46
C PHE A 139 6.96 -10.39 6.63
N TYR A 140 8.22 -9.98 6.76
CA TYR A 140 9.38 -10.60 6.14
C TYR A 140 10.17 -11.35 7.20
N VAL A 141 10.41 -12.64 6.96
CA VAL A 141 11.23 -13.50 7.80
C VAL A 141 12.37 -14.05 6.97
N ASN A 142 13.61 -13.87 7.41
CA ASN A 142 14.77 -14.38 6.67
C ASN A 142 14.63 -15.88 6.41
N ASP A 143 14.87 -16.28 5.17
CA ASP A 143 14.95 -17.68 4.81
C ASP A 143 16.18 -18.32 5.51
N PRO A 144 16.00 -19.41 6.26
CA PRO A 144 17.10 -20.10 6.92
C PRO A 144 18.12 -20.71 5.94
N LEU A 145 17.74 -20.96 4.68
CA LEU A 145 18.62 -21.54 3.66
C LEU A 145 19.47 -20.48 2.95
N ASP A 146 18.90 -19.30 2.71
CA ASP A 146 19.59 -18.17 2.10
C ASP A 146 19.07 -16.84 2.65
N ALA A 147 19.85 -16.22 3.54
CA ALA A 147 19.49 -14.97 4.21
C ALA A 147 19.31 -13.76 3.26
N ARG A 148 19.66 -13.88 1.96
CA ARG A 148 19.28 -12.89 0.95
C ARG A 148 17.76 -12.83 0.76
N TRP A 149 17.07 -13.96 0.92
CA TRP A 149 15.64 -14.06 0.71
C TRP A 149 14.88 -13.93 2.04
N SER A 150 13.69 -13.34 1.95
CA SER A 150 12.75 -13.28 3.05
C SER A 150 11.45 -13.97 2.65
N ILE A 151 10.99 -14.90 3.46
CA ILE A 151 9.66 -15.50 3.39
C ILE A 151 8.63 -14.42 3.72
N VAL A 152 7.61 -14.30 2.87
CA VAL A 152 6.50 -13.38 3.08
C VAL A 152 5.40 -14.05 3.89
N LEU A 153 5.04 -13.47 5.02
CA LEU A 153 3.90 -13.88 5.84
C LEU A 153 2.79 -12.84 5.70
N ALA A 154 1.69 -13.22 5.04
CA ALA A 154 0.52 -12.36 4.92
C ALA A 154 -0.33 -12.40 6.19
N THR A 155 -0.76 -11.23 6.66
CA THR A 155 -1.69 -11.14 7.78
C THR A 155 -3.09 -11.52 7.29
N LYS A 156 -3.72 -12.53 7.90
CA LYS A 156 -5.16 -12.73 7.69
C LYS A 156 -5.90 -11.53 8.27
N PRO A 157 -6.96 -11.00 7.62
CA PRO A 157 -7.79 -9.96 8.21
C PRO A 157 -8.23 -10.41 9.62
N LYS A 158 -7.84 -9.66 10.65
CA LYS A 158 -8.22 -10.01 12.02
C LYS A 158 -9.73 -9.77 12.17
N GLU A 159 -10.51 -10.84 12.22
CA GLU A 159 -11.92 -10.79 12.68
C GLU A 159 -12.04 -10.59 14.21
N TYR A 160 -10.93 -10.44 14.93
CA TYR A 160 -10.94 -10.33 16.39
C TYR A 160 -10.77 -8.89 16.88
N GLN A 161 -11.76 -8.48 17.66
CA GLN A 161 -11.88 -7.22 18.39
C GLN A 161 -10.64 -6.91 19.24
N ASN A 162 -10.20 -5.66 19.19
CA ASN A 162 -9.51 -4.89 20.23
C ASN A 162 -8.71 -5.69 21.29
N LEU A 163 -7.51 -6.13 20.94
CA LEU A 163 -6.44 -6.29 21.94
C LEU A 163 -5.41 -5.21 21.67
N GLY A 164 -5.75 -4.00 22.13
CA GLY A 164 -4.84 -2.87 22.14
C GLY A 164 -3.73 -3.13 23.15
N VAL A 165 -2.58 -3.60 22.69
CA VAL A 165 -1.33 -3.35 23.40
C VAL A 165 -1.02 -1.88 23.17
N LYS A 166 -1.46 -1.02 24.10
CA LYS A 166 -1.08 0.38 24.10
C LYS A 166 0.32 0.46 24.67
N ASP A 167 1.28 0.80 23.82
CA ASP A 167 2.55 1.32 24.31
C ASP A 167 2.26 2.73 24.85
N GLU A 168 2.59 3.00 26.11
CA GLU A 168 2.12 4.21 26.83
C GLU A 168 2.71 5.52 26.26
N ASN A 169 3.68 5.41 25.35
CA ASN A 169 4.32 6.51 24.60
C ASN A 169 3.80 6.64 23.16
N GLU A 170 2.73 5.94 22.78
CA GLU A 170 2.29 5.85 21.39
C GLU A 170 1.33 6.97 20.98
N ILE A 171 1.84 7.96 20.25
CA ILE A 171 1.00 8.83 19.42
C ILE A 171 0.65 8.01 18.16
N LEU A 172 -0.43 7.23 18.25
CA LEU A 172 -1.04 6.57 17.10
C LEU A 172 -1.98 7.56 16.40
N VAL A 173 -1.69 7.86 15.14
CA VAL A 173 -2.63 8.58 14.28
C VAL A 173 -3.53 7.55 13.62
N ALA A 174 -4.80 7.53 14.05
CA ALA A 174 -5.82 6.68 13.48
C ALA A 174 -6.61 7.46 12.42
N HIS A 175 -6.71 6.90 11.23
CA HIS A 175 -7.59 7.43 10.21
C HIS A 175 -9.05 7.26 10.67
N LYS A 176 -9.73 8.38 10.94
CA LYS A 176 -11.19 8.36 11.08
C LYS A 176 -11.77 8.20 9.68
N ILE A 177 -12.23 6.99 9.36
CA ILE A 177 -13.05 6.74 8.17
C ILE A 177 -14.20 7.74 8.20
N PHE A 178 -14.23 8.69 7.27
CA PHE A 178 -15.44 9.46 7.03
C PHE A 178 -16.44 8.49 6.40
N SER A 179 -17.24 7.85 7.25
CA SER A 179 -18.39 7.06 6.83
C SER A 179 -19.45 8.01 6.26
N LYS A 180 -19.25 8.45 5.02
CA LYS A 180 -20.28 8.94 4.10
C LYS A 180 -19.75 8.88 2.67
N GLY A 181 -19.84 7.66 2.10
CA GLY A 181 -20.25 7.48 0.70
C GLY A 181 -19.31 7.96 -0.40
N VAL A 182 -18.01 7.69 -0.33
CA VAL A 182 -17.17 7.71 -1.54
C VAL A 182 -16.50 6.34 -1.66
N SER A 183 -17.07 5.48 -2.52
CA SER A 183 -16.31 4.35 -3.05
C SER A 183 -15.26 4.93 -4.00
N VAL A 184 -14.00 4.64 -3.73
CA VAL A 184 -12.86 5.05 -4.57
C VAL A 184 -12.85 4.26 -5.89
N GLU A 185 -13.64 3.19 -5.99
CA GLU A 185 -13.85 2.39 -7.20
C GLU A 185 -14.56 3.17 -8.33
N ALA A 186 -15.17 4.32 -8.03
CA ALA A 186 -15.88 5.13 -9.02
C ALA A 186 -15.02 6.20 -9.73
N LEU A 187 -13.69 6.16 -9.59
CA LEU A 187 -12.79 7.19 -10.16
C LEU A 187 -11.83 6.65 -11.23
N ILE A 188 -11.93 5.36 -11.62
CA ILE A 188 -11.06 4.74 -12.65
C ILE A 188 -11.88 4.12 -13.81
N GLU A 189 -13.20 4.33 -13.89
CA GLU A 189 -13.98 4.05 -15.11
C GLU A 189 -14.25 5.32 -15.93
#